data_AF-N1UP44-F1
#
_entry.id   AF-N1UP44-F1
#
_cell.length_a   1.000
_cell.length_b   1.000
_cell.length_c   1.000
_cell.angle_alpha   90.00
_cell.angle_beta   90.00
_cell.angle_gamma   90.00
#
_symmetry.space_group_name_H-M   'P 1'
#
loop_
_entity.id
_entity.type
_entity.pdbx_description
1 polymer ?
#
loop_
_entity_poly.entity_id
_entity_poly.type
_entity_poly.pdbx_seq_one_letter_code
_entity_poly.pdbx_strand_id
1 'polypeptide(L)'
;MLDGAPRDCGPAGELGELFASGLLRHDGGALLEAARLASADGNDLFAHQAARAAQDAAADQPTMRQARELANSSFRRLRPEYGLRYRFGLLGRFERELALGAAHSKSSVELGKQLNLSPRTVDWHLGKIYSKLNISSRAELAELLT
;
A
#
# COMPACT_ATOMS: atom_id res chain seq x y z
N MET A 1 35.42 -8.44 20.75
CA MET A 1 35.81 -8.99 19.44
C MET A 1 34.95 -10.22 19.24
N LEU A 2 33.78 -10.09 18.63
CA LEU A 2 32.88 -11.22 18.37
C LEU A 2 32.83 -11.39 16.86
N ASP A 3 33.37 -12.54 16.44
CA ASP A 3 33.50 -13.00 15.07
C ASP A 3 32.15 -13.05 14.35
N GLY A 4 32.19 -12.59 13.09
CA GLY A 4 31.07 -12.59 12.18
C GLY A 4 30.70 -14.01 11.78
N ALA A 5 29.52 -14.45 12.22
CA ALA A 5 28.81 -15.50 11.53
C ALA A 5 28.39 -14.96 10.14
N PRO A 6 28.59 -15.72 9.05
CA PRO A 6 27.98 -15.37 7.77
C PRO A 6 26.47 -15.37 7.97
N ARG A 7 25.84 -14.21 7.82
CA ARG A 7 24.38 -14.14 7.73
C ARG A 7 24.01 -14.67 6.36
N ASP A 8 23.93 -16.00 6.25
CA ASP A 8 23.18 -16.65 5.18
C ASP A 8 21.69 -16.42 5.46
N CYS A 9 21.30 -15.15 5.37
CA CYS A 9 19.93 -14.74 5.17
C CYS A 9 19.54 -15.34 3.83
N GLY A 10 18.76 -16.42 3.83
CA GLY A 10 18.18 -16.96 2.60
C GLY A 10 17.42 -15.86 1.81
N PRO A 11 16.87 -16.17 0.63
CA PRO A 11 16.29 -15.17 -0.30
C PRO A 11 15.33 -14.14 0.36
N ALA A 12 14.60 -14.55 1.40
CA ALA A 12 13.71 -13.69 2.18
C ALA A 12 14.43 -12.63 3.06
N GLY A 13 15.62 -12.94 3.59
CA GLY A 13 16.39 -12.02 4.43
C GLY A 13 17.14 -10.96 3.61
N GLU A 14 17.64 -11.32 2.43
CA GLU A 14 18.23 -10.36 1.47
C GLU A 14 17.18 -9.34 1.00
N LEU A 15 15.96 -9.81 0.69
CA LEU A 15 14.82 -8.96 0.34
C LEU A 15 14.43 -8.00 1.48
N GLY A 16 14.45 -8.46 2.73
CA GLY A 16 14.15 -7.63 3.90
C GLY A 16 15.19 -6.53 4.14
N GLU A 17 16.48 -6.84 3.99
CA GLU A 17 17.57 -5.87 4.14
C GLU A 17 17.55 -4.81 3.04
N LEU A 18 17.34 -5.21 1.78
CA LEU A 18 17.23 -4.29 0.64
C LEU A 18 16.05 -3.34 0.79
N PHE A 19 14.89 -3.83 1.20
CA PHE A 19 13.71 -3.00 1.39
C PHE A 19 13.88 -1.99 2.54
N ALA A 20 14.40 -2.44 3.69
CA ALA A 20 14.63 -1.57 4.84
C ALA A 20 15.68 -0.49 4.54
N SER A 21 16.80 -0.87 3.90
CA SER A 21 17.85 0.08 3.50
C SER A 21 17.34 1.08 2.46
N GLY A 22 16.56 0.60 1.48
CA GLY A 22 15.98 1.42 0.42
C GLY A 22 15.00 2.46 0.95
N LEU A 23 14.15 2.10 1.92
CA LEU A 23 13.25 3.05 2.58
C LEU A 23 14.02 4.12 3.38
N LEU A 24 15.03 3.70 4.16
CA LEU A 24 15.80 4.63 5.00
C LEU A 24 16.65 5.61 4.18
N ARG A 25 17.12 5.19 3.01
CA ARG A 25 17.99 5.99 2.14
C ARG A 25 17.24 6.69 1.00
N HIS A 26 15.93 6.47 0.88
CA HIS A 26 15.13 6.89 -0.28
C HIS A 26 15.77 6.45 -1.62
N ASP A 27 16.28 5.22 -1.66
CA ASP A 27 16.95 4.66 -2.84
C ASP A 27 15.93 3.87 -3.67
N GLY A 28 15.42 4.50 -4.73
CA GLY A 28 14.47 3.87 -5.66
C GLY A 28 15.04 2.64 -6.37
N GLY A 29 16.36 2.58 -6.61
CA GLY A 29 17.00 1.43 -7.25
C GLY A 29 17.02 0.21 -6.35
N ALA A 30 17.41 0.38 -5.08
CA ALA A 30 17.38 -0.69 -4.08
C ALA A 30 15.96 -1.22 -3.83
N LEU A 31 14.96 -0.32 -3.79
CA LEU A 31 13.56 -0.70 -3.65
C LEU A 31 13.02 -1.46 -4.86
N LEU A 32 13.45 -1.09 -6.07
CA LEU A 32 13.08 -1.79 -7.29
C LEU A 32 13.67 -3.20 -7.33
N GLU A 33 14.89 -3.38 -6.83
CA GLU A 33 15.52 -4.70 -6.76
C GLU A 33 14.83 -5.59 -5.72
N ALA A 34 14.49 -5.06 -4.55
CA ALA A 34 13.67 -5.77 -3.56
C ALA A 34 12.32 -6.20 -4.16
N ALA A 35 11.71 -5.36 -4.99
CA ALA A 35 10.46 -5.70 -5.68
C ALA A 35 10.62 -6.84 -6.69
N ARG A 36 11.74 -6.89 -7.43
CA ARG A 36 12.03 -7.97 -8.37
C ARG A 36 12.27 -9.29 -7.66
N LEU A 37 13.05 -9.30 -6.59
CA LEU A 37 13.28 -10.48 -5.75
C LEU A 37 11.96 -11.04 -5.23
N ALA A 38 11.09 -10.17 -4.72
CA ALA A 38 9.77 -10.57 -4.25
C ALA A 38 8.89 -11.15 -5.36
N SER A 39 8.95 -10.58 -6.57
CA SER A 39 8.21 -11.09 -7.72
C SER A 39 8.73 -12.46 -8.18
N ALA A 40 10.05 -12.68 -8.11
CA ALA A 40 10.67 -13.96 -8.47
C ALA A 40 10.28 -15.07 -7.48
N ASP A 41 10.09 -14.71 -6.21
CA ASP A 41 9.64 -15.62 -5.14
C ASP A 41 8.11 -15.84 -5.13
N GLY A 42 7.37 -15.24 -6.07
CA GLY A 42 5.91 -15.33 -6.13
C GLY A 42 5.18 -14.52 -5.03
N ASN A 43 5.88 -13.68 -4.28
CA ASN A 43 5.31 -12.79 -3.28
C ASN A 43 4.79 -11.50 -3.93
N ASP A 44 3.70 -11.62 -4.71
CA ASP A 44 3.15 -10.53 -5.51
C ASP A 44 2.71 -9.31 -4.68
N LEU A 45 2.34 -9.50 -3.41
CA LEU A 45 1.99 -8.38 -2.52
C LEU A 45 3.21 -7.55 -2.16
N PHE A 46 4.28 -8.21 -1.73
CA PHE A 46 5.51 -7.50 -1.39
C PHE A 46 6.13 -6.89 -2.64
N ALA A 47 6.12 -7.60 -3.77
CA ALA A 47 6.57 -7.08 -5.06
C ALA A 47 5.83 -5.79 -5.44
N HIS A 48 4.50 -5.77 -5.27
CA HIS A 48 3.70 -4.57 -5.53
C HIS A 48 4.07 -3.41 -4.57
N GLN A 49 4.22 -3.69 -3.27
CA GLN A 49 4.56 -2.69 -2.25
C GLN A 49 5.93 -2.07 -2.47
N ALA A 50 6.95 -2.91 -2.67
CA ALA A 50 8.31 -2.46 -2.92
C ALA A 50 8.41 -1.70 -4.25
N ALA A 51 7.69 -2.13 -5.30
CA ALA A 51 7.65 -1.41 -6.56
C ALA A 51 6.96 -0.03 -6.45
N ARG A 52 5.92 0.09 -5.61
CA ARG A 52 5.30 1.40 -5.32
C ARG A 52 6.25 2.32 -4.57
N ALA A 53 6.94 1.81 -3.55
CA ALA A 53 7.96 2.57 -2.82
C ALA A 53 9.11 3.00 -3.74
N ALA A 54 9.54 2.14 -4.65
CA ALA A 54 10.56 2.45 -5.66
C ALA A 54 10.09 3.56 -6.62
N GLN A 55 8.82 3.55 -7.02
CA GLN A 55 8.24 4.61 -7.86
C GLN A 55 8.26 5.96 -7.15
N ASP A 56 7.93 5.99 -5.85
CA ASP A 56 7.90 7.22 -5.04
C ASP A 56 9.31 7.75 -4.75
N ALA A 57 10.31 6.86 -4.67
CA ALA A 57 11.71 7.19 -4.42
C ALA A 57 12.59 7.30 -5.68
N ALA A 58 12.02 7.13 -6.88
CA ALA A 58 12.78 7.13 -8.13
C ALA A 58 13.37 8.52 -8.43
N ALA A 59 14.70 8.59 -8.54
CA ALA A 59 15.41 9.80 -8.95
C ALA A 59 15.47 9.98 -10.48
N ASP A 60 15.24 8.90 -11.23
CA ASP A 60 15.33 8.85 -12.68
C ASP A 60 14.10 8.21 -13.36
N GLN A 61 13.89 8.57 -14.62
CA GLN A 61 12.76 8.10 -15.43
C GLN A 61 12.77 6.58 -15.70
N PRO A 62 13.90 5.94 -16.03
CA PRO A 62 13.98 4.48 -16.15
C PRO A 62 13.49 3.72 -14.91
N THR A 63 14.01 4.06 -13.72
CA THR A 63 13.63 3.42 -12.45
C THR A 63 12.14 3.58 -12.19
N MET A 64 11.60 4.80 -12.38
CA MET A 64 10.17 5.07 -12.21
C MET A 64 9.31 4.21 -13.14
N ARG A 65 9.71 4.07 -14.42
CA ARG A 65 8.98 3.28 -15.42
C ARG A 65 8.97 1.80 -15.05
N GLN A 66 10.13 1.24 -14.74
CA GLN A 66 10.29 -0.17 -14.37
C GLN A 66 9.51 -0.51 -13.08
N ALA A 67 9.59 0.37 -12.08
CA ALA A 67 8.83 0.26 -10.84
C ALA A 67 7.31 0.26 -11.10
N ARG A 68 6.82 1.17 -11.95
CA ARG A 68 5.40 1.22 -12.32
C ARG A 68 4.94 -0.05 -13.05
N GLU A 69 5.73 -0.54 -14.01
CA GLU A 69 5.42 -1.77 -14.76
C GLU A 69 5.33 -2.97 -13.83
N LEU A 70 6.31 -3.11 -12.93
CA LEU A 70 6.35 -4.19 -11.95
C LEU A 70 5.16 -4.11 -10.99
N ALA A 71 4.88 -2.94 -10.42
CA ALA A 71 3.73 -2.71 -9.54
C ALA A 71 2.41 -3.13 -10.18
N ASN A 72 2.19 -2.77 -11.46
CA ASN A 72 0.99 -3.13 -12.20
C ASN A 72 0.92 -4.63 -12.51
N SER A 73 2.04 -5.25 -12.85
CA SER A 73 2.10 -6.69 -13.13
C SER A 73 1.82 -7.53 -11.88
N SER A 74 2.43 -7.18 -10.74
CA SER A 74 2.24 -7.86 -9.47
C SER A 74 0.83 -7.65 -8.94
N PHE A 75 0.27 -6.44 -9.09
CA PHE A 75 -1.11 -6.17 -8.71
C PHE A 75 -2.13 -7.03 -9.47
N ARG A 76 -1.89 -7.32 -10.75
CA ARG A 76 -2.77 -8.20 -11.54
C ARG A 76 -2.72 -9.66 -11.10
N ARG A 77 -1.64 -10.09 -10.45
CA ARG A 77 -1.46 -11.46 -9.95
C ARG A 77 -1.92 -11.62 -8.50
N LEU A 78 -2.11 -10.51 -7.76
CA LEU A 78 -2.67 -10.54 -6.41
C LEU A 78 -4.07 -11.18 -6.40
N ARG A 79 -4.26 -12.16 -5.51
CA ARG A 79 -5.61 -12.68 -5.22
C ARG A 79 -6.48 -11.58 -4.58
N PRO A 80 -7.81 -11.60 -4.79
CA PRO A 80 -8.73 -10.58 -4.27
C PRO A 80 -8.60 -10.35 -2.76
N GLU A 81 -8.38 -11.42 -2.00
CA GLU A 81 -8.15 -11.42 -0.55
C GLU A 81 -6.93 -10.62 -0.08
N TYR A 82 -5.86 -10.55 -0.90
CA TYR A 82 -4.70 -9.70 -0.61
C TYR A 82 -4.93 -8.24 -1.02
N GLY A 83 -5.85 -7.99 -1.96
CA GLY A 83 -6.27 -6.66 -2.37
C GLY A 83 -6.93 -5.89 -1.23
N LEU A 84 -7.83 -6.53 -0.48
CA LEU A 84 -8.58 -5.86 0.58
C LEU A 84 -7.68 -5.37 1.74
N ARG A 85 -6.91 -6.29 2.33
CA ARG A 85 -6.06 -5.98 3.48
C ARG A 85 -4.98 -4.95 3.13
N TYR A 86 -4.47 -5.00 1.89
CA TYR A 86 -3.55 -4.01 1.38
C TYR A 86 -4.21 -2.65 1.14
N ARG A 87 -5.35 -2.60 0.44
CA ARG A 87 -6.13 -1.37 0.21
C ARG A 87 -6.48 -0.69 1.53
N PHE A 88 -6.82 -1.47 2.56
CA PHE A 88 -7.07 -0.96 3.89
C PHE A 88 -5.82 -0.44 4.60
N GLY A 89 -4.66 -1.05 4.34
CA GLY A 89 -3.35 -0.59 4.82
C GLY A 89 -2.90 0.75 4.22
N LEU A 90 -3.43 1.15 3.05
CA LEU A 90 -3.17 2.46 2.43
C LEU A 90 -3.90 3.62 3.11
N LEU A 91 -4.92 3.33 3.90
CA LEU A 91 -5.68 4.34 4.63
C LEU A 91 -4.96 4.70 5.93
N GLY A 92 -4.80 6.00 6.20
CA GLY A 92 -4.35 6.46 7.51
C GLY A 92 -5.34 6.11 8.62
N ARG A 93 -4.95 6.25 9.90
CA ARG A 93 -5.81 5.92 11.06
C ARG A 93 -7.20 6.57 10.96
N PHE A 94 -7.22 7.87 10.68
CA PHE A 94 -8.45 8.65 10.55
C PHE A 94 -9.29 8.22 9.33
N GLU A 95 -8.66 7.94 8.19
CA GLU A 95 -9.35 7.50 6.98
C GLU A 95 -10.00 6.12 7.16
N ARG A 96 -9.34 5.22 7.90
CA ARG A 96 -9.93 3.91 8.27
C ARG A 96 -11.15 4.08 9.14
N GLU A 97 -11.09 4.94 10.14
CA GLU A 97 -12.23 5.23 11.02
C GLU A 97 -13.43 5.77 10.24
N LEU A 98 -13.18 6.69 9.30
CA LEU A 98 -14.20 7.24 8.42
C LEU A 98 -14.76 6.19 7.44
N ALA A 99 -13.90 5.35 6.84
CA ALA A 99 -14.28 4.28 5.93
C ALA A 99 -15.14 3.21 6.63
N LEU A 100 -14.74 2.75 7.81
CA LEU A 100 -15.52 1.80 8.61
C LEU A 100 -16.88 2.39 8.97
N GLY A 101 -16.90 3.62 9.47
CA GLY A 101 -18.16 4.28 9.80
C GLY A 101 -19.10 4.41 8.60
N ALA A 102 -18.57 4.74 7.42
CA ALA A 102 -19.34 4.86 6.20
C ALA A 102 -19.85 3.50 5.66
N ALA A 103 -19.07 2.43 5.78
CA ALA A 103 -19.48 1.07 5.41
C ALA A 103 -20.63 0.56 6.29
N HIS A 104 -20.64 0.91 7.58
CA HIS A 104 -21.76 0.62 8.49
C HIS A 104 -22.97 1.56 8.28
N SER A 105 -23.11 2.14 7.09
CA SER A 105 -24.23 3.01 6.70
C SER A 105 -24.45 4.28 7.52
N LYS A 106 -23.48 4.72 8.35
CA LYS A 106 -23.56 6.05 8.99
C LYS A 106 -23.52 7.13 7.92
N SER A 107 -24.42 8.10 7.98
CA SER A 107 -24.46 9.25 7.09
C SER A 107 -23.28 10.20 7.31
N SER A 108 -22.97 11.05 6.33
CA SER A 108 -21.92 12.08 6.45
C SER A 108 -22.20 13.08 7.59
N VAL A 109 -23.48 13.27 7.94
CA VAL A 109 -23.91 14.09 9.09
C VAL A 109 -23.57 13.41 10.41
N GLU A 110 -23.85 12.11 10.54
CA GLU A 110 -23.56 11.35 11.76
C GLU A 110 -22.05 11.17 11.98
N LEU A 111 -21.31 10.89 10.90
CA LEU A 111 -19.84 10.84 10.92
C LEU A 111 -19.24 12.19 11.30
N GLY A 112 -19.79 13.29 10.75
CA GLY A 112 -19.37 14.64 11.09
C GLY A 112 -19.54 14.95 12.57
N LYS A 113 -20.68 14.58 13.17
CA LYS A 113 -20.92 14.73 14.60
C LYS A 113 -19.95 13.90 15.46
N GLN A 114 -19.66 12.66 15.06
CA GLN A 114 -18.76 11.77 15.82
C GLN A 114 -17.31 12.23 15.77
N LEU A 115 -16.88 12.81 14.65
CA LEU A 115 -15.49 13.17 14.40
C LEU A 115 -15.21 14.68 14.52
N ASN A 116 -16.20 15.47 14.96
CA ASN A 116 -16.14 16.94 15.02
C ASN A 116 -15.79 17.59 13.66
N LEU A 117 -16.43 17.12 12.59
CA LEU A 117 -16.24 17.60 11.22
C LEU A 117 -17.55 18.06 10.59
N SER A 118 -17.46 18.97 9.62
CA SER A 118 -18.62 19.30 8.80
C SER A 118 -18.98 18.13 7.87
N PRO A 119 -20.27 17.93 7.52
CA PRO A 119 -20.67 16.90 6.55
C PRO A 119 -19.93 17.02 5.22
N ARG A 120 -19.69 18.26 4.76
CA ARG A 120 -18.94 18.54 3.53
C ARG A 120 -17.48 18.11 3.61
N THR A 121 -16.86 18.24 4.77
CA THR A 121 -15.49 17.75 5.02
C THR A 121 -15.45 16.22 5.01
N VAL A 122 -16.46 15.57 5.58
CA VAL A 122 -16.61 14.11 5.52
C VAL A 122 -16.73 13.63 4.08
N ASP A 123 -17.59 14.24 3.26
CA ASP A 123 -17.76 13.86 1.85
C ASP A 123 -16.46 14.01 1.06
N TRP A 124 -15.71 15.09 1.31
CA TRP A 124 -14.39 15.29 0.71
C TRP A 124 -13.41 14.17 1.08
N HIS A 125 -13.33 13.80 2.36
CA HIS A 125 -12.48 12.70 2.80
C HIS A 125 -12.92 11.36 2.21
N LEU A 126 -14.23 11.08 2.15
CA LEU A 126 -14.74 9.86 1.54
C LEU A 126 -14.37 9.77 0.05
N GLY A 127 -14.43 10.87 -0.71
CA GLY A 127 -13.97 10.89 -2.09
C GLY A 127 -12.48 10.54 -2.25
N LYS A 128 -11.63 11.03 -1.32
CA LYS A 128 -10.21 10.66 -1.27
C LYS A 128 -10.02 9.18 -0.92
N ILE A 129 -10.79 8.66 0.03
CA ILE A 129 -10.77 7.24 0.43
C ILE A 129 -11.19 6.35 -0.75
N TYR A 130 -12.28 6.68 -1.44
CA TYR A 130 -12.75 5.93 -2.61
C TYR A 130 -11.67 5.86 -3.70
N SER A 131 -11.01 6.99 -3.96
CA SER A 131 -9.89 7.05 -4.90
C SER A 131 -8.71 6.16 -4.46
N LYS A 132 -8.39 6.13 -3.17
CA LYS A 132 -7.31 5.28 -2.60
C LYS A 132 -7.64 3.79 -2.65
N LEU A 133 -8.91 3.44 -2.46
CA LEU A 133 -9.41 2.07 -2.49
C LEU A 133 -9.77 1.59 -3.90
N ASN A 134 -9.76 2.51 -4.88
CA ASN A 134 -10.15 2.31 -6.27
C ASN A 134 -11.58 1.78 -6.43
N ILE A 135 -12.50 2.42 -5.71
CA ILE A 135 -13.95 2.16 -5.72
C ILE A 135 -14.71 3.46 -6.05
N SER A 136 -15.97 3.34 -6.46
CA SER A 136 -16.77 4.49 -6.92
C SER A 136 -17.90 4.88 -5.97
N SER A 137 -18.28 3.99 -5.04
CA SER A 137 -19.50 4.18 -4.25
C SER A 137 -19.39 3.72 -2.79
N ARG A 138 -20.32 4.22 -1.97
CA ARG A 138 -20.50 3.76 -0.59
C ARG A 138 -20.92 2.28 -0.52
N ALA A 139 -21.68 1.82 -1.52
CA ALA A 139 -22.09 0.42 -1.63
C ALA A 139 -20.89 -0.49 -1.89
N GLU A 140 -20.03 -0.13 -2.86
CA GLU A 140 -18.76 -0.84 -3.08
C GLU A 140 -17.86 -0.78 -1.85
N LEU A 141 -17.85 0.34 -1.10
CA LEU A 141 -17.11 0.42 0.16
C LEU A 141 -17.66 -0.59 1.20
N ALA A 142 -18.98 -0.74 1.28
CA ALA A 142 -19.61 -1.71 2.18
C ALA A 142 -19.30 -3.14 1.75
N GLU A 143 -19.46 -3.50 0.47
CA GLU A 143 -19.08 -4.82 -0.07
C GLU A 143 -17.60 -5.14 0.15
N LEU A 144 -16.76 -4.11 0.05
CA LEU A 144 -15.32 -4.27 0.27
C LEU A 144 -15.01 -4.56 1.75
N LEU A 145 -15.75 -3.99 2.70
CA LEU A 145 -15.42 -4.01 4.14
C LEU A 145 -16.30 -4.93 5.00
N THR A 146 -17.27 -5.62 4.41
CA THR A 146 -18.20 -6.54 5.09
C THR A 146 -17.89 -7.97 4.67
#